data_AF-A0A806TAC0-F1
#
_entry.id   AF-A0A806TAC0-F1
#
_cell.length_a   1.000
_cell.length_b   1.000
_cell.length_c   1.000
_cell.angle_alpha   90.00
_cell.angle_beta   90.00
_cell.angle_gamma   90.00
#
_symmetry.space_group_name_H-M   'P 1'
#
loop_
_entity.id
_entity.type
_entity.pdbx_description
1 polymer ?
#
loop_
_entity_poly.entity_id
_entity_poly.type
_entity_poly.pdbx_seq_one_letter_code
_entity_poly.pdbx_strand_id
1 'polypeptide(L)'
;MSEDLKTIKELADELGVSKSYVDKIIRILKLHTKLDKVGNKYVISKKQEKSIITRIENSKSTTETHTESTTQSHTKVDAEVDFLKEEIAYLKSNHDKQLTNKDKQIETLSNLLDQQQRLALQDKKLLEEYKAEINDLKALKMPSEDTKEEQSNYRSLEKEKDFVQTIQESYESEIKVLNQKLAEQEEQIQEIQKEKETKEKKWFQFWK
;
A
#
# COMPACT_ATOMS: atom_id res chain seq x y z
N MET A 1 6.45 -20.61 -42.96
CA MET A 1 5.07 -20.92 -42.52
C MET A 1 4.63 -19.74 -41.66
N SER A 2 3.72 -18.91 -42.15
CA SER A 2 3.19 -17.80 -41.35
C SER A 2 2.34 -18.40 -40.23
N GLU A 3 2.68 -18.14 -38.98
CA GLU A 3 1.79 -18.50 -37.87
C GLU A 3 0.63 -17.51 -37.89
N ASP A 4 -0.55 -17.99 -38.29
CA ASP A 4 -1.77 -17.20 -38.24
C ASP A 4 -2.15 -17.00 -36.77
N LEU A 5 -1.79 -15.83 -36.24
CA LEU A 5 -2.10 -15.41 -34.87
C LEU A 5 -3.47 -14.73 -34.87
N LYS A 6 -4.38 -15.18 -34.00
CA LYS A 6 -5.72 -14.60 -33.85
C LYS A 6 -5.84 -13.83 -32.56
N THR A 7 -6.62 -12.76 -32.55
CA THR A 7 -6.98 -12.07 -31.31
C THR A 7 -8.09 -12.81 -30.56
N ILE A 8 -8.19 -12.56 -29.25
CA ILE A 8 -9.30 -13.10 -28.42
C ILE A 8 -10.68 -12.74 -29.03
N LYS A 9 -10.78 -11.56 -29.68
CA LYS A 9 -12.02 -11.11 -30.31
C LYS A 9 -12.35 -11.96 -31.55
N GLU A 10 -11.40 -12.13 -32.46
CA GLU A 10 -11.60 -12.93 -33.68
C GLU A 10 -11.94 -14.39 -33.33
N LEU A 11 -11.24 -14.97 -32.34
CA LEU A 11 -11.54 -16.32 -31.87
C LEU A 11 -12.94 -16.43 -31.26
N ALA A 12 -13.40 -15.40 -30.53
CA ALA A 12 -14.73 -15.37 -29.94
C ALA A 12 -15.82 -15.27 -31.03
N ASP A 13 -15.61 -14.40 -32.03
CA ASP A 13 -16.52 -14.19 -33.15
C ASP A 13 -16.63 -15.47 -34.02
N GLU A 14 -15.52 -16.18 -34.28
CA GLU A 14 -15.52 -17.47 -34.99
C GLU A 14 -16.25 -18.59 -34.23
N LEU A 15 -16.08 -18.65 -32.91
CA LEU A 15 -16.68 -19.69 -32.06
C LEU A 15 -18.13 -19.37 -31.65
N GLY A 16 -18.65 -18.20 -32.02
CA GLY A 16 -19.99 -17.75 -31.64
C GLY A 16 -20.16 -17.59 -30.12
N VAL A 17 -19.10 -17.25 -29.40
CA VAL A 17 -19.10 -17.08 -27.94
C VAL A 17 -18.70 -15.65 -27.56
N SER A 18 -19.01 -15.22 -26.34
CA SER A 18 -18.60 -13.88 -25.90
C SER A 18 -17.09 -13.79 -25.68
N LYS A 19 -16.49 -12.62 -25.98
CA LYS A 19 -15.07 -12.32 -25.70
C LYS A 19 -14.69 -12.61 -24.24
N SER A 20 -15.56 -12.26 -23.30
CA SER A 20 -15.35 -12.50 -21.86
C SER A 20 -15.33 -13.99 -21.52
N TYR A 21 -16.12 -14.81 -22.21
CA TYR A 21 -16.12 -16.26 -22.01
C TYR A 21 -14.78 -16.87 -22.44
N VAL A 22 -14.25 -16.45 -23.60
CA VAL A 22 -12.90 -16.86 -24.04
C VAL A 22 -11.83 -16.42 -23.04
N ASP A 23 -11.91 -15.19 -22.50
CA ASP A 23 -10.99 -14.70 -21.46
C ASP A 23 -11.03 -15.56 -20.19
N LYS A 24 -12.23 -15.96 -19.75
CA LYS A 24 -12.41 -16.86 -18.61
C LYS A 24 -11.74 -18.22 -18.85
N ILE A 25 -11.90 -18.80 -20.04
CA ILE A 25 -11.26 -20.07 -20.40
C ILE A 25 -9.73 -19.92 -20.44
N ILE A 26 -9.21 -18.81 -20.97
CA ILE A 26 -7.77 -18.51 -20.97
C ILE A 26 -7.19 -18.43 -19.54
N ARG A 27 -7.93 -17.84 -18.60
CA ARG A 27 -7.54 -17.79 -17.18
C ARG A 27 -7.52 -19.18 -16.55
N ILE A 28 -8.56 -19.99 -16.78
CA ILE A 28 -8.67 -21.36 -16.27
C ILE A 28 -7.51 -22.22 -16.81
N LEU A 29 -7.19 -22.11 -18.09
CA LEU A 29 -6.09 -22.84 -18.73
C LEU A 29 -4.70 -22.25 -18.38
N LYS A 30 -4.63 -21.20 -17.55
CA LYS A 30 -3.41 -20.46 -17.19
C LYS A 30 -2.61 -20.02 -18.42
N LEU A 31 -3.29 -19.70 -19.52
CA LEU A 31 -2.68 -19.25 -20.77
C LEU A 31 -2.45 -17.73 -20.79
N HIS A 32 -3.07 -16.98 -19.88
CA HIS A 32 -2.97 -15.51 -19.80
C HIS A 32 -1.52 -14.99 -19.62
N THR A 33 -0.62 -15.79 -19.05
CA THR A 33 0.81 -15.45 -18.88
C THR A 33 1.66 -15.77 -20.11
N LYS A 34 1.12 -16.50 -21.09
CA LYS A 34 1.81 -17.00 -22.28
C LYS A 34 1.22 -16.46 -23.58
N LEU A 35 0.37 -15.43 -23.51
CA LEU A 35 -0.16 -14.77 -24.69
C LEU A 35 0.89 -13.85 -25.29
N ASP A 36 1.11 -13.98 -26.59
CA ASP A 36 1.98 -13.08 -27.32
C ASP A 36 1.29 -11.72 -27.51
N LYS A 37 2.09 -10.67 -27.61
CA LYS A 37 1.60 -9.31 -27.80
C LYS A 37 2.06 -8.77 -29.14
N VAL A 38 1.10 -8.47 -30.01
CA VAL A 38 1.37 -7.81 -31.31
C VAL A 38 0.78 -6.41 -31.24
N GLY A 39 1.65 -5.41 -31.12
CA GLY A 39 1.25 -4.02 -30.86
C GLY A 39 0.54 -3.85 -29.51
N ASN A 40 -0.69 -3.33 -29.52
CA ASN A 40 -1.50 -3.13 -28.31
C ASN A 40 -2.53 -4.25 -28.04
N LYS A 41 -2.43 -5.38 -28.75
CA LYS A 41 -3.39 -6.49 -28.65
C LYS A 41 -2.69 -7.79 -28.25
N TYR A 42 -3.36 -8.58 -27.41
CA TYR A 42 -2.97 -9.95 -27.12
C TYR A 42 -3.45 -10.87 -28.24
N VAL A 43 -2.55 -11.76 -28.69
CA VAL A 43 -2.80 -12.73 -29.73
C VAL A 43 -2.60 -14.15 -29.21
N ILE A 44 -3.32 -15.07 -29.83
CA ILE A 44 -3.42 -16.47 -29.49
C ILE A 44 -2.77 -17.27 -30.62
N SER A 45 -1.81 -18.11 -30.26
CA SER A 45 -1.20 -19.06 -31.20
C SER A 45 -2.14 -20.23 -31.51
N LYS A 46 -1.94 -20.89 -32.64
CA LYS A 46 -2.74 -22.05 -33.08
C LYS A 46 -2.78 -23.21 -32.07
N LYS A 47 -1.74 -23.36 -31.22
CA LYS A 47 -1.72 -24.33 -30.11
C LYS A 47 -2.66 -23.94 -28.97
N GLN A 48 -2.66 -22.66 -28.61
CA GLN A 48 -3.53 -22.12 -27.57
C GLN A 48 -4.98 -22.11 -28.02
N GLU A 49 -5.23 -21.75 -29.28
CA GLU A 49 -6.54 -21.82 -29.94
C GLU A 49 -7.14 -23.22 -29.81
N LYS A 50 -6.42 -24.28 -30.24
CA LYS A 50 -6.88 -25.67 -30.09
C LYS A 50 -7.24 -26.02 -28.64
N SER A 51 -6.42 -25.59 -27.70
CA SER A 51 -6.64 -25.88 -26.26
C SER A 51 -7.92 -25.20 -25.75
N ILE A 52 -8.18 -23.98 -26.21
CA ILE A 52 -9.39 -23.22 -25.87
C ILE A 52 -10.62 -23.89 -26.51
N ILE A 53 -10.55 -24.25 -27.79
CA ILE A 53 -11.64 -24.91 -28.53
C ILE A 53 -12.03 -26.23 -27.86
N THR A 54 -11.07 -27.13 -27.62
CA THR A 54 -11.34 -28.43 -26.99
C THR A 54 -12.00 -28.27 -25.62
N ARG A 55 -11.62 -27.26 -24.84
CA ARG A 55 -12.25 -26.98 -23.54
C ARG A 55 -13.69 -26.50 -23.69
N ILE A 56 -13.96 -25.64 -24.68
CA ILE A 56 -15.31 -25.14 -24.98
C ILE A 56 -16.20 -26.29 -25.47
N GLU A 57 -15.73 -27.16 -26.34
CA GLU A 57 -16.47 -28.33 -26.84
C GLU A 57 -16.80 -29.32 -25.71
N ASN A 58 -15.83 -29.63 -24.84
CA ASN A 58 -16.05 -30.49 -23.66
C ASN A 58 -17.05 -29.88 -22.66
N SER A 59 -17.18 -28.55 -22.62
CA SER A 59 -18.20 -27.88 -21.79
C SER A 59 -19.61 -27.94 -22.40
N LYS A 60 -19.73 -28.13 -23.73
CA LYS A 60 -21.02 -28.32 -24.41
C LYS A 60 -21.52 -29.76 -24.34
N SER A 61 -20.62 -30.75 -24.42
CA SER A 61 -21.00 -32.17 -24.33
C SER A 61 -21.55 -32.59 -22.96
N THR A 62 -21.21 -31.85 -21.90
CA THR A 62 -21.75 -32.08 -20.56
C THR A 62 -23.18 -31.57 -20.36
N THR A 63 -23.72 -30.81 -21.32
CA THR A 63 -25.11 -30.30 -21.25
C THR A 63 -26.11 -31.07 -22.13
N GLU A 64 -25.66 -31.91 -23.07
CA GLU A 64 -26.55 -32.67 -23.97
C GLU A 64 -26.93 -34.07 -23.45
N THR A 65 -26.38 -34.53 -22.33
CA THR A 65 -26.62 -35.88 -21.77
C THR A 65 -27.49 -35.89 -20.50
N HIS A 66 -28.33 -34.87 -20.30
CA HIS A 66 -29.33 -34.87 -19.22
C HIS A 66 -30.68 -35.45 -19.66
N THR A 67 -30.67 -36.68 -20.14
CA THR A 67 -31.83 -37.59 -20.04
C THR A 67 -31.30 -38.96 -19.66
N GLU A 68 -31.18 -39.18 -18.34
CA GLU A 68 -31.29 -40.46 -17.62
C GLU A 68 -30.29 -40.59 -16.45
N SER A 69 -30.85 -41.02 -15.31
CA SER A 69 -30.20 -41.58 -14.11
C SER A 69 -29.66 -40.65 -13.01
N THR A 70 -30.49 -40.56 -11.97
CA THR A 70 -30.34 -39.91 -10.66
C THR A 70 -29.27 -40.53 -9.73
N THR A 71 -28.25 -41.22 -10.26
CA THR A 71 -27.17 -41.83 -9.45
C THR A 71 -25.77 -41.25 -9.73
N GLN A 72 -25.62 -40.37 -10.72
CA GLN A 72 -24.33 -39.76 -11.10
C GLN A 72 -24.10 -38.34 -10.53
N SER A 73 -25.10 -37.75 -9.89
CA SER A 73 -25.05 -36.40 -9.31
C SER A 73 -24.19 -36.31 -8.05
N HIS A 74 -24.05 -37.38 -7.27
CA HIS A 74 -23.29 -37.35 -6.01
C HIS A 74 -21.78 -37.26 -6.23
N THR A 75 -21.21 -37.99 -7.20
CA THR A 75 -19.76 -38.00 -7.44
C THR A 75 -19.24 -36.71 -8.09
N LYS A 76 -20.07 -36.03 -8.88
CA LYS A 76 -19.71 -34.74 -9.50
C LYS A 76 -19.76 -33.59 -8.48
N VAL A 77 -20.72 -33.64 -7.55
CA VAL A 77 -20.82 -32.70 -6.43
C VAL A 77 -19.67 -32.88 -5.45
N ASP A 78 -19.28 -34.11 -5.13
CA ASP A 78 -18.15 -34.38 -4.22
C ASP A 78 -16.81 -33.87 -4.79
N ALA A 79 -16.55 -34.09 -6.08
CA ALA A 79 -15.34 -33.58 -6.74
C ALA A 79 -15.29 -32.04 -6.79
N GLU A 80 -16.44 -31.38 -6.96
CA GLU A 80 -16.54 -29.92 -6.99
C GLU A 80 -16.42 -29.32 -5.57
N VAL A 81 -16.95 -30.01 -4.56
CA VAL A 81 -16.75 -29.67 -3.14
C VAL A 81 -15.27 -29.79 -2.74
N ASP A 82 -14.57 -30.82 -3.18
CA ASP A 82 -13.14 -30.98 -2.87
C ASP A 82 -12.26 -29.96 -3.59
N PHE A 83 -12.58 -29.61 -4.84
CA PHE A 83 -11.93 -28.50 -5.54
C PHE A 83 -12.13 -27.17 -4.82
N LEU A 84 -13.37 -26.88 -4.38
CA LEU A 84 -13.69 -25.66 -3.62
C LEU A 84 -12.97 -25.63 -2.27
N LYS A 85 -12.84 -26.76 -1.58
CA LYS A 85 -12.06 -26.85 -0.32
C LYS A 85 -10.59 -26.53 -0.56
N GLU A 86 -10.00 -27.05 -1.64
CA GLU A 86 -8.61 -26.78 -1.97
C GLU A 86 -8.40 -25.30 -2.35
N GLU A 87 -9.33 -24.69 -3.07
CA GLU A 87 -9.30 -23.26 -3.37
C GLU A 87 -9.46 -22.40 -2.11
N ILE A 88 -10.37 -22.75 -1.20
CA ILE A 88 -10.50 -22.09 0.11
C ILE A 88 -9.22 -22.22 0.93
N ALA A 89 -8.60 -23.40 0.96
CA ALA A 89 -7.34 -23.62 1.69
C ALA A 89 -6.19 -22.78 1.10
N TYR A 90 -6.11 -22.70 -0.24
CA TYR A 90 -5.14 -21.86 -0.93
C TYR A 90 -5.35 -20.37 -0.63
N LEU A 91 -6.59 -19.88 -0.74
CA LEU A 91 -6.93 -18.49 -0.43
C LEU A 91 -6.63 -18.15 1.02
N LYS A 92 -6.97 -19.05 1.96
CA LYS A 92 -6.68 -18.89 3.39
C LYS A 92 -5.17 -18.79 3.64
N SER A 93 -4.38 -19.69 3.06
CA SER A 93 -2.92 -19.65 3.16
C SER A 93 -2.34 -18.34 2.62
N ASN A 94 -2.89 -17.83 1.50
CA ASN A 94 -2.45 -16.57 0.93
C ASN A 94 -2.82 -15.37 1.83
N HIS A 95 -4.01 -15.36 2.42
CA HIS A 95 -4.41 -14.34 3.39
C HIS A 95 -3.55 -14.39 4.66
N ASP A 96 -3.26 -15.56 5.20
CA ASP A 96 -2.40 -15.72 6.37
C ASP A 96 -0.97 -15.20 6.08
N LYS A 97 -0.43 -15.45 4.89
CA LYS A 97 0.86 -14.87 4.45
C LYS A 97 0.81 -13.35 4.36
N GLN A 98 -0.29 -12.77 3.88
CA GLN A 98 -0.44 -11.32 3.83
C GLN A 98 -0.58 -10.71 5.22
N LEU A 99 -1.32 -11.36 6.13
CA LEU A 99 -1.44 -10.93 7.52
C LEU A 99 -0.08 -10.93 8.21
N THR A 100 0.66 -12.04 8.14
CA THR A 100 2.00 -12.12 8.75
C THR A 100 2.99 -11.09 8.19
N ASN A 101 2.92 -10.76 6.89
CA ASN A 101 3.73 -9.69 6.30
C ASN A 101 3.32 -8.31 6.82
N LYS A 102 2.02 -8.04 6.97
CA LYS A 102 1.52 -6.79 7.55
C LYS A 102 1.90 -6.65 9.01
N ASP A 103 1.81 -7.73 9.79
CA ASP A 103 2.21 -7.74 11.20
C ASP A 103 3.71 -7.43 11.34
N LYS A 104 4.56 -8.02 10.50
CA LYS A 104 5.99 -7.67 10.46
C LYS A 104 6.24 -6.21 10.11
N GLN A 105 5.49 -5.65 9.16
CA GLN A 105 5.61 -4.23 8.82
C GLN A 105 5.21 -3.35 10.01
N ILE A 106 4.11 -3.69 10.71
CA ILE A 106 3.66 -2.99 11.91
C ILE A 106 4.74 -3.06 13.00
N GLU A 107 5.35 -4.22 13.23
CA GLU A 107 6.43 -4.39 14.18
C GLU A 107 7.64 -3.51 13.83
N THR A 108 8.06 -3.47 12.56
CA THR A 108 9.18 -2.62 12.13
C THR A 108 8.87 -1.13 12.31
N LEU A 109 7.65 -0.70 12.01
CA LEU A 109 7.22 0.68 12.18
C LEU A 109 7.15 1.07 13.66
N SER A 110 6.64 0.16 14.52
CA SER A 110 6.61 0.36 15.97
C SER A 110 8.02 0.53 16.54
N ASN A 111 8.95 -0.33 16.14
CA ASN A 111 10.35 -0.24 16.58
C ASN A 111 11.02 1.07 16.13
N LEU A 112 10.75 1.52 14.90
CA LEU A 112 11.29 2.79 14.39
C LEU A 112 10.71 3.99 15.15
N LEU A 113 9.41 3.97 15.46
CA LEU A 113 8.75 5.01 16.24
C LEU A 113 9.34 5.09 17.65
N ASP A 114 9.54 3.95 18.32
CA ASP A 114 10.16 3.90 19.65
C ASP A 114 11.60 4.44 19.62
N GLN A 115 12.37 4.12 18.58
CA GLN A 115 13.71 4.68 18.39
C GLN A 115 13.66 6.20 18.23
N GLN A 116 12.73 6.71 17.42
CA GLN A 116 12.56 8.15 17.22
C GLN A 116 12.17 8.86 18.52
N GLN A 117 11.26 8.29 19.31
CA GLN A 117 10.88 8.84 20.61
C GLN A 117 12.07 8.89 21.57
N ARG A 118 12.88 7.82 21.60
CA ARG A 118 14.07 7.77 22.47
C ARG A 118 15.13 8.80 22.07
N LEU A 119 15.37 8.98 20.78
CA LEU A 119 16.29 10.02 20.27
C LEU A 119 15.77 11.41 20.62
N ALA A 120 14.48 11.69 20.40
CA ALA A 120 13.88 12.97 20.76
C ALA A 120 14.03 13.31 22.26
N LEU A 121 13.93 12.30 23.14
CA LEU A 121 14.18 12.49 24.57
C LEU A 121 15.65 12.78 24.89
N GLN A 122 16.59 12.15 24.17
CA GLN A 122 18.02 12.44 24.32
C GLN A 122 18.36 13.85 23.85
N ASP A 123 17.86 14.25 22.67
CA ASP A 123 18.05 15.59 22.12
C ASP A 123 17.48 16.66 23.05
N LYS A 124 16.29 16.42 23.61
CA LYS A 124 15.69 17.31 24.61
C LYS A 124 16.58 17.49 25.84
N LYS A 125 17.14 16.40 26.36
CA LYS A 125 18.03 16.44 27.52
C LYS A 125 19.32 17.23 27.21
N LEU A 126 19.93 16.98 26.06
CA LEU A 126 21.12 17.69 25.62
C LEU A 126 20.87 19.20 25.45
N LEU A 127 19.71 19.57 24.90
CA LEU A 127 19.31 20.98 24.80
C LEU A 127 19.12 21.64 26.17
N GLU A 128 18.60 20.91 27.16
CA GLU A 128 18.44 21.39 28.53
C GLU A 128 19.80 21.58 29.21
N GLU A 129 20.73 20.65 29.02
CA GLU A 129 22.13 20.77 29.49
C GLU A 129 22.83 21.98 28.87
N TYR A 130 22.73 22.19 27.55
CA TYR A 130 23.32 23.37 26.92
C TYR A 130 22.70 24.69 27.40
N LYS A 131 21.38 24.71 27.64
CA LYS A 131 20.72 25.90 28.21
C LYS A 131 21.20 26.21 29.63
N ALA A 132 21.41 25.18 30.45
CA ALA A 132 21.97 25.34 31.79
C ALA A 132 23.42 25.85 31.73
N GLU A 133 24.27 25.23 30.92
CA GLU A 133 25.66 25.64 30.73
C GLU A 133 25.77 27.11 30.26
N ILE A 134 24.94 27.52 29.30
CA ILE A 134 24.89 28.91 28.84
C ILE A 134 24.51 29.86 29.99
N ASN A 135 23.54 29.48 30.83
CA ASN A 135 23.13 30.30 31.97
C ASN A 135 24.24 30.40 33.03
N ASP A 136 24.92 29.30 33.34
CA ASP A 136 26.03 29.27 34.29
C ASP A 136 27.22 30.08 33.78
N LEU A 137 27.60 29.94 32.51
CA LEU A 137 28.63 30.75 31.87
C LEU A 137 28.27 32.25 31.88
N LYS A 138 27.00 32.58 31.67
CA LYS A 138 26.51 33.97 31.73
C LYS A 138 26.58 34.53 33.15
N ALA A 139 26.32 33.72 34.17
CA ALA A 139 26.47 34.11 35.58
C ALA A 139 27.94 34.28 35.98
N LEU A 140 28.84 33.43 35.44
CA LEU A 140 30.28 33.52 35.68
C LEU A 140 30.91 34.76 35.02
N LYS A 141 30.38 35.18 33.85
CA LYS A 141 30.89 36.31 33.05
C LYS A 141 30.34 37.67 33.49
N MET A 142 30.10 37.87 34.79
CA MET A 142 29.74 39.19 35.33
C MET A 142 30.86 40.22 35.04
N PRO A 143 30.54 41.49 34.74
CA PRO A 143 31.52 42.48 34.32
C PRO A 143 32.39 42.89 35.51
N SER A 144 33.68 42.57 35.48
CA SER A 144 34.67 43.39 36.19
C SER A 144 35.07 44.51 35.24
N GLU A 145 34.62 45.72 35.53
CA GLU A 145 35.04 46.96 34.86
C GLU A 145 36.57 47.01 34.71
N ASP A 146 37.06 47.09 33.46
CA ASP A 146 37.99 48.14 33.00
C ASP A 146 38.61 47.78 31.64
N THR A 147 38.00 48.22 30.52
CA THR A 147 38.69 48.83 29.36
C THR A 147 37.70 49.15 28.22
N LYS A 148 37.93 50.25 27.49
CA LYS A 148 37.10 50.74 26.38
C LYS A 148 36.86 49.73 25.23
N GLU A 149 37.58 48.60 25.20
CA GLU A 149 37.34 47.48 24.28
C GLU A 149 36.08 46.68 24.67
N GLU A 150 35.70 46.64 25.94
CA GLU A 150 34.51 45.95 26.42
C GLU A 150 33.22 46.60 25.93
N GLN A 151 33.12 47.94 25.84
CA GLN A 151 31.91 48.59 25.29
C GLN A 151 31.67 48.24 23.81
N SER A 152 32.74 48.07 23.02
CA SER A 152 32.66 47.57 21.65
C SER A 152 32.22 46.10 21.63
N ASN A 153 32.76 45.30 22.55
CA ASN A 153 32.46 43.88 22.66
C ASN A 153 31.02 43.63 23.15
N TYR A 154 30.54 44.35 24.18
CA TYR A 154 29.16 44.32 24.65
C TYR A 154 28.19 44.75 23.56
N ARG A 155 28.51 45.78 22.76
CA ARG A 155 27.65 46.22 21.64
C ARG A 155 27.62 45.21 20.49
N SER A 156 28.70 44.45 20.28
CA SER A 156 28.73 43.32 19.35
C SER A 156 27.99 42.11 19.92
N LEU A 157 28.11 41.83 21.22
CA LEU A 157 27.42 40.75 21.91
C LEU A 157 25.91 40.99 22.00
N GLU A 158 25.47 42.23 22.13
CA GLU A 158 24.05 42.62 22.10
C GLU A 158 23.46 42.38 20.70
N LYS A 159 24.20 42.73 19.64
CA LYS A 159 23.80 42.43 18.26
C LYS A 159 23.78 40.94 17.97
N GLU A 160 24.75 40.19 18.53
CA GLU A 160 24.80 38.74 18.40
C GLU A 160 23.63 38.08 19.17
N LYS A 161 23.27 38.59 20.34
CA LYS A 161 22.05 38.17 21.06
C LYS A 161 20.78 38.51 20.30
N ASP A 162 20.63 39.73 19.78
CA ASP A 162 19.47 40.12 18.98
C ASP A 162 19.35 39.25 17.72
N PHE A 163 20.50 38.92 17.10
CA PHE A 163 20.56 38.04 15.95
C PHE A 163 20.17 36.59 16.31
N VAL A 164 20.72 36.04 17.40
CA VAL A 164 20.36 34.71 17.90
C VAL A 164 18.89 34.65 18.31
N GLN A 165 18.37 35.70 18.94
CA GLN A 165 16.96 35.82 19.30
C GLN A 165 16.06 35.85 18.06
N THR A 166 16.44 36.61 17.04
CA THR A 166 15.72 36.64 15.75
C THR A 166 15.72 35.28 15.07
N ILE A 167 16.85 34.59 15.09
CA ILE A 167 16.96 33.22 14.56
C ILE A 167 16.07 32.28 15.35
N GLN A 168 16.08 32.36 16.68
CA GLN A 168 15.26 31.53 17.54
C GLN A 168 13.76 31.77 17.30
N GLU A 169 13.33 33.03 17.20
CA GLU A 169 11.95 33.39 16.85
C GLU A 169 11.56 32.89 15.46
N SER A 170 12.48 32.92 14.50
CA SER A 170 12.25 32.35 13.17
C SER A 170 12.04 30.84 13.24
N TYR A 171 12.86 30.10 13.99
CA TYR A 171 12.72 28.66 14.16
C TYR A 171 11.43 28.31 14.92
N GLU A 172 11.08 29.06 15.97
CA GLU A 172 9.82 28.89 16.69
C GLU A 172 8.62 29.12 15.78
N SER A 173 8.68 30.13 14.91
CA SER A 173 7.64 30.38 13.91
C SER A 173 7.53 29.24 12.89
N GLU A 174 8.66 28.68 12.45
CA GLU A 174 8.70 27.57 11.49
C GLU A 174 8.17 26.28 12.11
N ILE A 175 8.55 25.98 13.36
CA ILE A 175 8.01 24.87 14.15
C ILE A 175 6.49 25.02 14.31
N LYS A 176 6.00 26.23 14.58
CA LYS A 176 4.56 26.48 14.71
C LYS A 176 3.82 26.19 13.40
N VAL A 177 4.37 26.61 12.26
CA VAL A 177 3.81 26.32 10.93
C VAL A 177 3.84 24.82 10.63
N LEU A 178 4.93 24.12 10.97
CA LEU A 178 5.04 22.67 10.80
C LEU A 178 4.02 21.92 11.65
N ASN A 179 3.85 22.29 12.92
CA ASN A 179 2.86 21.69 13.81
C ASN A 179 1.43 21.90 13.30
N GLN A 180 1.12 23.07 12.76
CA GLN A 180 -0.19 23.32 12.15
C GLN A 180 -0.44 22.39 10.95
N LYS A 181 0.54 22.25 10.04
CA LYS A 181 0.42 21.33 8.91
C LYS A 181 0.26 19.88 9.35
N LEU A 182 0.92 19.49 10.44
CA LEU A 182 0.83 18.15 11.00
C LEU A 182 -0.57 17.88 11.54
N ALA A 183 -1.15 18.84 12.28
CA ALA A 183 -2.54 18.75 12.75
C ALA A 183 -3.55 18.67 11.59
N GLU A 184 -3.36 19.45 10.52
CA GLU A 184 -4.21 19.39 9.32
C GLU A 184 -4.12 18.01 8.63
N GLN A 185 -2.93 17.40 8.59
CA GLN A 185 -2.76 16.04 8.06
C GLN A 185 -3.45 14.99 8.94
N GLU A 186 -3.37 15.13 10.26
CA GLU A 186 -4.06 14.23 11.19
C GLU A 186 -5.59 14.29 11.01
N GLU A 187 -6.16 15.49 10.83
CA GLU A 187 -7.59 15.66 10.56
C GLU A 187 -8.00 14.99 9.24
N GLN A 188 -7.21 15.17 8.17
CA GLN A 188 -7.45 14.49 6.89
C GLN A 188 -7.43 12.97 7.02
N ILE A 189 -6.49 12.42 7.80
CA ILE A 189 -6.42 10.97 8.04
C ILE A 189 -7.67 10.48 8.77
N GLN A 190 -8.13 11.20 9.79
CA GLN A 190 -9.36 10.86 10.51
C GLN A 190 -10.60 10.93 9.61
N GLU A 191 -10.67 11.91 8.71
CA GLU A 191 -11.77 12.05 7.76
C GLU A 191 -11.80 10.88 6.76
N ILE A 192 -10.64 10.49 6.22
CA ILE A 192 -10.51 9.31 5.35
C ILE A 192 -10.93 8.03 6.09
N GLN A 193 -10.57 7.89 7.36
CA GLN A 193 -10.99 6.73 8.17
C GLN A 193 -12.51 6.69 8.38
N LYS A 194 -13.14 7.82 8.72
CA LYS A 194 -14.60 7.91 8.83
C LYS A 194 -15.29 7.62 7.50
N GLU A 195 -14.76 8.12 6.39
CA GLU A 195 -15.33 7.87 5.07
C GLU A 195 -15.26 6.36 4.72
N LYS A 196 -14.15 5.69 5.03
CA LYS A 196 -14.03 4.23 4.89
C LYS A 196 -15.06 3.50 5.73
N GLU A 197 -15.19 3.82 7.02
CA GLU A 197 -16.20 3.18 7.88
C GLU A 197 -17.63 3.37 7.38
N THR A 198 -17.97 4.58 6.89
CA THR A 198 -19.31 4.85 6.36
C THR A 198 -19.58 4.13 5.05
N LYS A 199 -18.58 4.02 4.16
CA LYS A 199 -18.68 3.21 2.92
C LYS A 199 -18.86 1.74 3.26
N GLU A 200 -18.10 1.21 4.21
CA GLU A 200 -18.25 -0.16 4.70
C GLU A 200 -19.66 -0.38 5.29
N LYS A 201 -20.13 0.48 6.19
CA LYS A 201 -21.49 0.41 6.77
C LYS A 201 -22.58 0.44 5.69
N LYS A 202 -22.46 1.33 4.70
CA LYS A 202 -23.40 1.41 3.55
C LYS A 202 -23.36 0.14 2.69
N TRP A 203 -22.18 -0.42 2.48
CA TRP A 203 -22.02 -1.67 1.75
C TRP A 203 -22.69 -2.83 2.49
N PHE A 204 -22.51 -2.96 3.80
CA PHE A 204 -23.22 -3.95 4.63
C PHE A 204 -24.75 -3.78 4.60
N GLN A 205 -25.28 -2.55 4.56
CA GLN A 205 -26.72 -2.30 4.44
C GLN A 205 -27.28 -2.69 3.07
N PHE A 206 -26.49 -2.57 2.00
CA PHE A 206 -26.92 -2.96 0.64
C PHE A 206 -27.04 -4.48 0.44
N TRP A 207 -26.41 -5.27 1.30
CA TRP A 207 -26.40 -6.74 1.24
C TRP A 207 -27.36 -7.42 2.23
N LYS A 208 -28.13 -6.64 3.02
CA LYS A 208 -29.13 -7.14 3.96
C LYS A 208 -30.54 -6.91 3.42
#